data_AF-A0ABC8RHL0-F1
#
_entry.id   AF-A0ABC8RHL0-F1
#
_cell.length_a   1.000
_cell.length_b   1.000
_cell.length_c   1.000
_cell.angle_alpha   90.00
_cell.angle_beta   90.00
_cell.angle_gamma   90.00
#
_symmetry.space_group_name_H-M   'P 1'
#
loop_
_entity.id
_entity.type
_entity.pdbx_description
1 polymer ?
#
loop_
_entity_poly.entity_id
_entity_poly.type
_entity_poly.pdbx_seq_one_letter_code
_entity_poly.pdbx_strand_id
1 'polypeptide(L)'
;MDSQIRLNFSNFLGQNYELALNQSIQTLLDSLHEPNFDSSVFASIFLELLQSRIDPPLETIWVYSALTFLNLSSQKERSFDRLAVTKELFQLISSCSVSSSSSKSIALMAPVLCNLYSVIIDLKEKDMGFKAERKAMRKIKALVDVILGYINVCCEGLRGDGDSDKLQMGSDNMTMPLEDLVSVWIGDRLVEKGVEGLSVFFPLLTVDIVEWLHNGECGISELAGVVILEAFLLKLWLGICEGDMKMDLKNELRTWAVGSVTGFQNIHFFETLVRMLLEPTLPVTCLLNLEDEVFMREVLYDAVILVEYAFLNPYIVDHLSPKTIRRLAIARLMVTHEAIELFRKQGHQTKALSYTTAFSGSHLHSQLMKWVTSEIGMESKDSGPNGSSPKAFLKWLVRLENKGIRLLDGCLSKHRAQLVLDNSKEDYGQSAYKTDGNKADADLLFYIDNKGEEKDGNEEDEKTNIP
;
A
#
# COMPACT_ATOMS: atom_id res chain seq x y z
N MET A 1 -22.12 -16.81 -42.66
CA MET A 1 -22.50 -15.79 -41.65
C MET A 1 -21.44 -14.71 -41.70
N ASP A 2 -21.35 -14.07 -42.87
CA ASP A 2 -20.40 -13.03 -43.21
C ASP A 2 -21.23 -11.85 -43.69
N SER A 3 -21.45 -10.86 -42.82
CA SER A 3 -21.77 -9.48 -43.19
C SER A 3 -22.25 -8.71 -41.96
N GLN A 4 -21.66 -7.52 -41.77
CA GLN A 4 -22.09 -6.42 -40.88
C GLN A 4 -21.54 -6.39 -39.46
N ILE A 5 -20.22 -6.25 -39.32
CA ILE A 5 -19.66 -5.28 -38.37
C ILE A 5 -18.59 -4.48 -39.13
N ARG A 6 -19.02 -3.48 -39.90
CA ARG A 6 -18.16 -2.34 -40.26
C ARG A 6 -18.79 -1.15 -39.57
N LEU A 7 -18.28 -0.82 -38.39
CA LEU A 7 -18.68 0.38 -37.67
C LEU A 7 -18.02 1.58 -38.35
N ASN A 8 -18.83 2.52 -38.83
CA ASN A 8 -18.36 3.75 -39.43
C ASN A 8 -17.68 4.62 -38.37
N PHE A 9 -16.45 5.06 -38.64
CA PHE A 9 -15.64 5.96 -37.79
C PHE A 9 -16.36 7.24 -37.33
N SER A 10 -17.42 7.66 -38.03
CA SER A 10 -18.24 8.83 -37.67
C SER A 10 -19.14 8.62 -36.44
N ASN A 11 -19.25 7.40 -35.91
CA ASN A 11 -20.26 7.07 -34.89
C ASN A 11 -19.74 7.16 -33.45
N PHE A 12 -18.44 7.34 -33.19
CA PHE A 12 -17.85 7.28 -31.84
C PHE A 12 -17.60 8.65 -31.19
N LEU A 13 -18.47 9.64 -31.43
CA LEU A 13 -18.39 10.96 -30.80
C LEU A 13 -19.31 11.06 -29.57
N GLY A 14 -18.78 11.60 -28.45
CA GLY A 14 -19.55 11.90 -27.24
C GLY A 14 -20.20 10.66 -26.60
N GLN A 15 -21.50 10.74 -26.29
CA GLN A 15 -22.29 9.69 -25.63
C GLN A 15 -22.33 8.37 -26.40
N ASN A 16 -22.16 8.40 -27.73
CA ASN A 16 -22.12 7.18 -28.54
C ASN A 16 -20.87 6.34 -28.25
N TYR A 17 -19.77 6.96 -27.80
CA TYR A 17 -18.57 6.24 -27.39
C TYR A 17 -18.80 5.45 -26.10
N GLU A 18 -19.34 6.09 -25.06
CA GLU A 18 -19.58 5.45 -23.76
C GLU A 18 -20.60 4.31 -23.89
N LEU A 19 -21.66 4.51 -24.66
CA LEU A 19 -22.63 3.46 -24.97
C LEU A 19 -21.97 2.29 -25.73
N ALA A 20 -21.16 2.58 -26.74
CA ALA A 20 -20.47 1.54 -27.50
C ALA A 20 -19.44 0.78 -26.65
N LEU A 21 -18.70 1.47 -25.78
CA LEU A 21 -17.76 0.88 -24.86
C LEU A 21 -18.47 -0.08 -23.90
N ASN A 22 -19.51 0.39 -23.21
CA ASN A 22 -20.26 -0.42 -22.25
C ASN A 22 -20.92 -1.63 -22.92
N GLN A 23 -21.52 -1.45 -24.11
CA GLN A 23 -22.09 -2.56 -24.88
C GLN A 23 -21.03 -3.57 -25.32
N SER A 24 -19.86 -3.09 -25.75
CA SER A 24 -18.76 -3.96 -26.19
C SER A 24 -18.17 -4.76 -25.03
N ILE A 25 -18.02 -4.13 -23.85
CA ILE A 25 -17.57 -4.82 -22.63
C ILE A 25 -18.59 -5.85 -22.19
N GLN A 26 -19.89 -5.50 -22.14
CA GLN A 26 -20.91 -6.46 -21.74
C GLN A 26 -20.98 -7.66 -22.70
N THR A 27 -20.96 -7.39 -24.00
CA THR A 27 -20.93 -8.46 -25.03
C THR A 27 -19.69 -9.34 -24.87
N LEU A 28 -18.54 -8.73 -24.57
CA LEU A 28 -17.31 -9.44 -24.29
C LEU A 28 -17.48 -10.36 -23.07
N LEU A 29 -17.95 -9.84 -21.94
CA LEU A 29 -18.17 -10.60 -20.71
C LEU A 29 -19.14 -11.77 -20.92
N ASP A 30 -20.24 -11.54 -21.62
CA ASP A 30 -21.22 -12.60 -21.95
C ASP A 30 -20.57 -13.69 -22.82
N SER A 31 -19.69 -13.31 -23.75
CA SER A 31 -19.00 -14.22 -24.67
C SER A 31 -17.78 -14.94 -24.08
N LEU A 32 -17.21 -14.46 -22.97
CA LEU A 32 -16.03 -15.07 -22.34
C LEU A 32 -16.28 -16.52 -21.87
N HIS A 33 -17.55 -16.89 -21.67
CA HIS A 33 -17.98 -18.23 -21.28
C HIS A 33 -18.28 -19.15 -22.47
N GLU A 34 -18.18 -18.65 -23.72
CA GLU A 34 -18.47 -19.45 -24.90
C GLU A 34 -17.22 -20.22 -25.40
N PRO A 35 -17.36 -21.51 -25.79
CA PRO A 35 -16.23 -22.34 -26.21
C PRO A 35 -15.57 -21.88 -27.53
N ASN A 36 -16.21 -20.99 -28.29
CA ASN A 36 -15.71 -20.44 -29.55
C ASN A 36 -15.31 -18.96 -29.45
N PHE A 37 -14.92 -18.51 -28.26
CA PHE A 37 -14.50 -17.13 -28.03
C PHE A 37 -13.32 -16.73 -28.93
N ASP A 38 -13.54 -15.76 -29.83
CA ASP A 38 -12.49 -15.20 -30.71
C ASP A 38 -12.06 -13.82 -30.19
N SER A 39 -10.96 -13.80 -29.44
CA SER A 39 -10.34 -12.59 -28.91
C SER A 39 -9.87 -11.61 -30.00
N SER A 40 -9.65 -12.05 -31.23
CA SER A 40 -9.15 -11.19 -32.32
C SER A 40 -10.21 -10.21 -32.84
N VAL A 41 -11.48 -10.65 -32.88
CA VAL A 41 -12.63 -9.80 -33.27
C VAL A 41 -12.80 -8.67 -32.26
N PHE A 42 -12.82 -9.00 -30.97
CA PHE A 42 -12.91 -8.00 -29.91
C PHE A 42 -11.67 -7.09 -29.88
N ALA A 43 -10.46 -7.62 -30.08
CA ALA A 43 -9.25 -6.81 -30.10
C ALA A 43 -9.30 -5.71 -31.18
N SER A 44 -9.89 -6.02 -32.34
CA SER A 44 -10.09 -5.05 -33.43
C SER A 44 -11.07 -3.94 -33.05
N ILE A 45 -12.19 -4.29 -32.41
CA ILE A 45 -13.19 -3.32 -31.92
C ILE A 45 -12.56 -2.38 -30.88
N PHE A 46 -11.84 -2.94 -29.91
CA PHE A 46 -11.21 -2.14 -28.85
C PHE A 46 -10.04 -1.30 -29.37
N LEU A 47 -9.34 -1.75 -30.42
CA LEU A 47 -8.34 -0.92 -31.11
C LEU A 47 -8.99 0.30 -31.78
N GLU A 48 -10.14 0.13 -32.44
CA GLU A 48 -10.89 1.24 -33.02
C GLU A 48 -11.35 2.23 -31.94
N LEU A 49 -11.88 1.72 -30.81
CA LEU A 49 -12.25 2.54 -29.66
C LEU A 49 -11.05 3.29 -29.07
N LEU A 50 -9.88 2.64 -28.99
CA LEU A 50 -8.64 3.24 -28.52
C LEU A 50 -8.20 4.39 -29.44
N GLN A 51 -8.25 4.19 -30.76
CA GLN A 51 -7.82 5.18 -31.76
C GLN A 51 -8.79 6.35 -31.93
N SER A 52 -10.04 6.21 -31.49
CA SER A 52 -11.07 7.24 -31.63
C SER A 52 -10.98 8.39 -30.63
N ARG A 53 -10.17 8.27 -29.56
CA ARG A 53 -9.95 9.32 -28.55
C ARG A 53 -8.47 9.52 -28.28
N ILE A 54 -8.10 10.77 -27.99
CA ILE A 54 -6.71 11.13 -27.64
C ILE A 54 -6.37 10.58 -26.24
N ASP A 55 -7.25 10.77 -25.26
CA ASP A 55 -7.17 10.12 -23.94
C ASP A 55 -8.37 9.15 -23.81
N PRO A 56 -8.21 7.90 -24.24
CA PRO A 56 -9.26 6.89 -24.11
C PRO A 56 -9.49 6.53 -22.63
N PRO A 57 -10.71 6.09 -22.25
CA PRO A 57 -10.97 5.62 -20.90
C PRO A 57 -10.08 4.44 -20.51
N LEU A 58 -9.87 4.30 -19.20
CA LEU A 58 -9.04 3.25 -18.62
C LEU A 58 -9.49 1.87 -19.10
N GLU A 59 -10.80 1.63 -19.10
CA GLU A 59 -11.46 0.40 -19.55
C GLU A 59 -11.06 0.02 -20.98
N THR A 60 -11.03 1.00 -21.90
CA THR A 60 -10.67 0.77 -23.30
C THR A 60 -9.24 0.25 -23.43
N ILE A 61 -8.28 0.94 -22.79
CA ILE A 61 -6.88 0.52 -22.81
C ILE A 61 -6.72 -0.85 -22.15
N TRP A 62 -7.42 -1.04 -21.03
CA TRP A 62 -7.27 -2.23 -20.21
C TRP A 62 -7.78 -3.48 -20.91
N VAL A 63 -8.98 -3.42 -21.51
CA VAL A 63 -9.59 -4.53 -22.27
C VAL A 63 -8.82 -4.79 -23.56
N TYR A 64 -8.43 -3.75 -24.31
CA TYR A 64 -7.58 -3.92 -25.49
C TYR A 64 -6.28 -4.67 -25.15
N SER A 65 -5.64 -4.30 -24.05
CA SER A 65 -4.41 -4.93 -23.57
C SER A 65 -4.64 -6.38 -23.17
N ALA A 66 -5.77 -6.68 -22.51
CA ALA A 66 -6.13 -8.05 -22.13
C ALA A 66 -6.29 -8.95 -23.36
N LEU A 67 -7.06 -8.51 -24.35
CA LEU A 67 -7.33 -9.26 -25.58
C LEU A 67 -6.06 -9.50 -26.38
N THR A 68 -5.19 -8.49 -26.48
CA THR A 68 -3.89 -8.61 -27.15
C THR A 68 -2.97 -9.59 -26.39
N PHE A 69 -3.00 -9.55 -25.05
CA PHE A 69 -2.24 -10.46 -24.21
C PHE A 69 -2.71 -11.92 -24.31
N LEU A 70 -4.02 -12.16 -24.38
CA LEU A 70 -4.60 -13.50 -24.60
C LEU A 70 -4.12 -14.09 -25.93
N ASN A 71 -4.06 -13.27 -26.99
CA ASN A 71 -3.52 -13.69 -28.29
C ASN A 71 -2.01 -14.01 -28.24
N LEU A 72 -1.24 -13.28 -27.44
CA LEU A 72 0.20 -13.51 -27.27
C LEU A 72 0.51 -14.77 -26.44
N SER A 73 -0.26 -14.99 -25.38
CA SER A 73 -0.04 -16.08 -24.44
C SER A 73 -0.40 -17.46 -25.00
N SER A 74 -1.41 -17.55 -25.87
CA SER A 74 -1.79 -18.81 -26.55
C SER A 74 -0.69 -19.36 -27.47
N GLN A 75 0.25 -18.51 -27.92
CA GLN A 75 1.34 -18.91 -28.82
C GLN A 75 2.62 -19.36 -28.06
N LYS A 76 2.70 -19.12 -26.75
CA LYS A 76 3.97 -19.08 -25.98
C LYS A 76 3.86 -19.83 -24.64
N GLU A 77 3.52 -21.13 -24.68
CA GLU A 77 3.25 -21.99 -23.49
C GLU A 77 4.46 -22.35 -22.59
N ARG A 78 5.63 -21.68 -22.70
CA ARG A 78 6.81 -21.99 -21.84
C ARG A 78 7.06 -20.93 -20.76
N SER A 79 7.47 -21.35 -19.57
CA SER A 79 7.66 -20.47 -18.39
C SER A 79 8.63 -19.30 -18.59
N PHE A 80 9.72 -19.50 -19.34
CA PHE A 80 10.64 -18.42 -19.68
C PHE A 80 10.09 -17.43 -20.71
N ASP A 81 9.12 -17.87 -21.49
CA ASP A 81 8.40 -17.04 -22.44
C ASP A 81 7.40 -16.13 -21.71
N ARG A 82 6.79 -16.62 -20.61
CA ARG A 82 5.85 -15.82 -19.80
C ARG A 82 6.45 -14.49 -19.34
N LEU A 83 7.70 -14.47 -18.86
CA LEU A 83 8.35 -13.21 -18.46
C LEU A 83 8.59 -12.28 -19.66
N ALA A 84 8.89 -12.82 -20.84
CA ALA A 84 9.01 -12.03 -22.06
C ALA A 84 7.65 -11.44 -22.48
N VAL A 85 6.58 -12.24 -22.39
CA VAL A 85 5.20 -11.81 -22.65
C VAL A 85 4.75 -10.76 -21.63
N THR A 86 5.10 -10.87 -20.34
CA THR A 86 4.84 -9.82 -19.34
C THR A 86 5.57 -8.52 -19.66
N LYS A 87 6.80 -8.61 -20.18
CA LYS A 87 7.54 -7.43 -20.64
C LYS A 87 6.90 -6.81 -21.88
N GLU A 88 6.44 -7.62 -22.84
CA GLU A 88 5.67 -7.15 -24.01
C GLU A 88 4.37 -6.47 -23.57
N LEU A 89 3.69 -7.00 -22.54
CA LEU A 89 2.51 -6.39 -21.95
C LEU A 89 2.80 -5.03 -21.32
N PHE A 90 3.88 -4.91 -20.54
CA PHE A 90 4.31 -3.64 -19.99
C PHE A 90 4.55 -2.61 -21.10
N GLN A 91 5.24 -3.00 -22.17
CA GLN A 91 5.51 -2.13 -23.32
C GLN A 91 4.21 -1.70 -24.00
N LEU A 92 3.29 -2.63 -24.24
CA LEU A 92 1.98 -2.34 -24.83
C LEU A 92 1.23 -1.28 -24.00
N ILE A 93 1.04 -1.54 -22.70
CA ILE A 93 0.28 -0.65 -21.84
C ILE A 93 0.97 0.72 -21.75
N SER A 94 2.29 0.76 -21.54
CA SER A 94 3.04 2.01 -21.45
C SER A 94 2.95 2.86 -22.74
N SER A 95 2.80 2.22 -23.90
CA SER A 95 2.62 2.90 -25.19
C SER A 95 1.20 3.43 -25.38
N CYS A 96 0.20 2.72 -24.84
CA CYS A 96 -1.20 3.11 -24.89
C CYS A 96 -1.55 4.21 -23.88
N SER A 97 -0.74 4.41 -22.83
CA SER A 97 -0.98 5.41 -21.78
C SER A 97 -0.22 6.73 -21.97
N VAL A 98 0.50 6.92 -23.09
CA VAL A 98 1.35 8.11 -23.31
C VAL A 98 0.57 9.43 -23.21
N SER A 99 -0.71 9.43 -23.61
CA SER A 99 -1.60 10.59 -23.57
C SER A 99 -2.51 10.63 -22.35
N SER A 100 -2.39 9.67 -21.43
CA SER A 100 -3.26 9.53 -20.26
C SER A 100 -2.76 10.33 -19.07
N SER A 101 -3.68 10.64 -18.15
CA SER A 101 -3.31 11.22 -16.85
C SER A 101 -2.31 10.33 -16.11
N SER A 102 -1.48 10.93 -15.25
CA SER A 102 -0.47 10.18 -14.48
C SER A 102 -1.08 9.08 -13.62
N SER A 103 -2.21 9.33 -12.96
CA SER A 103 -2.94 8.32 -12.19
C SER A 103 -3.42 7.18 -13.07
N LYS A 104 -4.05 7.48 -14.22
CA LYS A 104 -4.52 6.47 -15.19
C LYS A 104 -3.37 5.61 -15.72
N SER A 105 -2.26 6.25 -16.08
CA SER A 105 -1.02 5.58 -16.54
C SER A 105 -0.47 4.59 -15.52
N ILE A 106 -0.49 4.96 -14.23
CA ILE A 106 -0.07 4.08 -13.14
C ILE A 106 -1.07 2.95 -12.93
N ALA A 107 -2.37 3.26 -12.82
CA ALA A 107 -3.44 2.30 -12.59
C ALA A 107 -3.44 1.17 -13.64
N LEU A 108 -3.17 1.51 -14.90
CA LEU A 108 -3.07 0.56 -16.00
C LEU A 108 -1.94 -0.48 -15.84
N MET A 109 -0.98 -0.29 -14.92
CA MET A 109 0.09 -1.27 -14.68
C MET A 109 -0.36 -2.48 -13.85
N ALA A 110 -1.54 -2.45 -13.21
CA ALA A 110 -2.06 -3.55 -12.40
C ALA A 110 -1.94 -4.97 -13.03
N PRO A 111 -2.38 -5.22 -14.29
CA PRO A 111 -2.26 -6.54 -14.91
C PRO A 111 -0.80 -6.98 -15.14
N VAL A 112 0.14 -6.05 -15.30
CA VAL A 112 1.56 -6.37 -15.42
C VAL A 112 2.07 -6.97 -14.11
N LEU A 113 1.70 -6.34 -12.97
CA LEU A 113 2.08 -6.79 -11.64
C LEU A 113 1.43 -8.14 -11.28
N CYS A 114 0.13 -8.30 -11.56
CA CYS A 114 -0.58 -9.57 -11.40
C CYS A 114 0.12 -10.72 -12.16
N ASN A 115 0.48 -10.48 -13.43
CA ASN A 115 1.18 -11.48 -14.24
C ASN A 115 2.60 -11.74 -13.71
N LEU A 116 3.31 -10.71 -13.26
CA LEU A 116 4.65 -10.86 -12.72
C LEU A 116 4.66 -11.67 -11.42
N TYR A 117 3.69 -11.43 -10.54
CA TYR A 117 3.46 -12.23 -9.34
C TYR A 117 3.20 -13.71 -9.71
N SER A 118 2.31 -13.95 -10.68
CA SER A 118 2.03 -15.31 -11.16
C SER A 118 3.29 -16.02 -11.67
N VAL A 119 4.16 -15.31 -12.41
CA VAL A 119 5.46 -15.85 -12.86
C VAL A 119 6.37 -16.19 -11.68
N ILE A 120 6.35 -15.41 -10.60
CA ILE A 120 7.16 -15.68 -9.40
C ILE A 120 6.68 -16.95 -8.69
N ILE A 121 5.38 -17.12 -8.52
CA ILE A 121 4.81 -18.33 -7.91
C ILE A 121 5.15 -19.57 -8.74
N ASP A 122 4.92 -19.53 -10.05
CA ASP A 122 5.29 -20.59 -10.99
C ASP A 122 6.77 -20.98 -10.88
N LEU A 123 7.66 -20.01 -10.68
CA LEU A 123 9.11 -20.24 -10.56
C LEU A 123 9.47 -20.90 -9.24
N LYS A 124 8.78 -20.58 -8.14
CA LYS A 124 8.99 -21.20 -6.83
C LYS A 124 8.48 -22.64 -6.78
N GLU A 125 7.39 -22.94 -7.49
CA GLU A 125 6.81 -24.28 -7.53
C GLU A 125 7.60 -25.24 -8.44
N LYS A 126 8.26 -24.71 -9.47
CA LYS A 126 9.07 -25.52 -10.40
C LYS A 126 10.43 -25.81 -9.80
N ASP A 127 10.78 -27.09 -9.72
CA ASP A 127 12.12 -27.54 -9.32
C ASP A 127 13.15 -27.21 -10.42
N MET A 128 13.59 -25.97 -10.40
CA MET A 128 14.55 -25.39 -11.33
C MET A 128 15.91 -25.35 -10.64
N GLY A 129 16.98 -25.73 -11.35
CA GLY A 129 18.32 -25.65 -10.77
C GLY A 129 18.65 -24.22 -10.31
N PHE A 130 19.21 -24.08 -9.10
CA PHE A 130 19.52 -22.82 -8.40
C PHE A 130 20.08 -21.68 -9.28
N LYS A 131 20.95 -22.02 -10.25
CA LYS A 131 21.53 -21.04 -11.18
C LYS A 131 20.49 -20.41 -12.12
N ALA A 132 19.53 -21.21 -12.60
CA ALA A 132 18.48 -20.76 -13.50
C ALA A 132 17.45 -19.89 -12.76
N GLU A 133 17.06 -20.30 -11.55
CA GLU A 133 16.19 -19.53 -10.67
C GLU A 133 16.78 -18.16 -10.35
N ARG A 134 18.03 -18.10 -9.88
CA ARG A 134 18.72 -16.83 -9.60
C ARG A 134 18.86 -15.93 -10.84
N LYS A 135 18.96 -16.51 -12.04
CA LYS A 135 18.97 -15.74 -13.29
C LYS A 135 17.58 -15.19 -13.62
N ALA A 136 16.53 -15.95 -13.37
CA ALA A 136 15.14 -15.51 -13.55
C ALA A 136 14.79 -14.40 -12.56
N MET A 137 15.13 -14.56 -11.27
CA MET A 137 14.89 -13.55 -10.23
C MET A 137 15.57 -12.21 -10.55
N ARG A 138 16.82 -12.22 -11.05
CA ARG A 138 17.50 -10.99 -11.51
C ARG A 138 16.78 -10.30 -12.66
N LYS A 139 16.20 -11.06 -13.60
CA LYS A 139 15.42 -10.48 -14.70
C LYS A 139 14.09 -9.90 -14.22
N ILE A 140 13.42 -10.58 -13.28
CA ILE A 140 12.20 -10.10 -12.64
C ILE A 140 12.50 -8.79 -11.91
N LYS A 141 13.57 -8.75 -11.10
CA LYS A 141 14.02 -7.53 -10.42
C LYS A 141 14.28 -6.38 -11.39
N ALA A 142 14.99 -6.64 -12.48
CA ALA A 142 15.22 -5.62 -13.51
C ALA A 142 13.91 -5.10 -14.13
N LEU A 143 12.91 -5.96 -14.33
CA LEU A 143 11.60 -5.52 -14.84
C LEU A 143 10.83 -4.71 -13.79
N VAL A 144 10.83 -5.13 -12.51
CA VAL A 144 10.23 -4.35 -11.40
C VAL A 144 10.88 -2.97 -11.30
N ASP A 145 12.19 -2.87 -11.45
CA ASP A 145 12.92 -1.60 -11.44
C ASP A 145 12.50 -0.68 -12.59
N VAL A 146 12.26 -1.23 -13.78
CA VAL A 146 11.74 -0.47 -14.92
C VAL A 146 10.31 0.00 -14.67
N ILE A 147 9.44 -0.85 -14.11
CA ILE A 147 8.05 -0.50 -13.76
C ILE A 147 8.03 0.62 -12.72
N LEU A 148 8.83 0.51 -11.66
CA LEU A 148 8.93 1.54 -10.62
C LEU A 148 9.52 2.84 -11.15
N GLY A 149 10.48 2.76 -12.09
CA GLY A 149 10.99 3.92 -12.80
C GLY A 149 9.91 4.62 -13.61
N TYR A 150 9.09 3.87 -14.33
CA TYR A 150 7.92 4.38 -15.05
C TYR A 150 6.92 5.05 -14.11
N ILE A 151 6.56 4.38 -13.01
CA ILE A 151 5.68 4.93 -11.97
C ILE A 151 6.23 6.24 -11.42
N ASN A 152 7.53 6.31 -11.12
CA ASN A 152 8.15 7.53 -10.60
C ASN A 152 8.06 8.69 -11.60
N VAL A 153 8.29 8.44 -12.90
CA VAL A 153 8.11 9.47 -13.95
C VAL A 153 6.66 9.94 -14.03
N CYS A 154 5.69 9.02 -13.94
CA CYS A 154 4.26 9.40 -13.87
C CYS A 154 3.97 10.25 -12.63
N CYS A 155 4.54 9.91 -11.47
CA CYS A 155 4.39 10.69 -10.24
C CYS A 155 5.01 12.09 -10.31
N GLU A 156 6.08 12.30 -11.07
CA GLU A 156 6.63 13.64 -11.30
C GLU A 156 5.65 14.54 -12.07
N GLY A 157 4.90 13.97 -13.01
CA GLY A 157 3.82 14.68 -13.71
C GLY A 157 2.75 15.26 -12.78
N LEU A 158 2.46 14.58 -11.66
CA LEU A 158 1.51 15.04 -10.63
C LEU A 158 2.00 16.28 -9.87
N ARG A 159 3.32 16.57 -9.90
CA ARG A 159 3.92 17.70 -9.18
C ARG A 159 3.99 18.98 -10.01
N GLY A 160 4.05 18.85 -11.34
CA GLY A 160 4.30 19.95 -12.27
C GLY A 160 3.04 20.68 -12.73
N ASP A 161 1.86 20.10 -12.52
CA ASP A 161 0.63 20.58 -13.14
C ASP A 161 -0.25 21.36 -12.16
N GLY A 162 0.17 22.59 -11.87
CA GLY A 162 -0.59 23.53 -11.03
C GLY A 162 -1.87 24.09 -11.67
N ASP A 163 -2.21 23.70 -12.91
CA ASP A 163 -3.36 24.27 -13.63
C ASP A 163 -4.16 23.32 -14.54
N SER A 164 -3.69 22.12 -14.93
CA SER A 164 -4.51 21.23 -15.78
C SER A 164 -5.48 20.33 -15.01
N ASP A 165 -5.17 19.96 -13.76
CA ASP A 165 -6.06 19.15 -12.92
C ASP A 165 -7.30 19.92 -12.45
N LYS A 166 -7.30 21.26 -12.54
CA LYS A 166 -8.48 22.09 -12.30
C LYS A 166 -9.57 21.91 -13.36
N LEU A 167 -9.25 21.33 -14.52
CA LEU A 167 -10.19 21.14 -15.64
C LEU A 167 -10.62 19.67 -15.84
N GLN A 168 -10.07 18.70 -15.09
CA GLN A 168 -10.36 17.26 -15.26
C GLN A 168 -11.02 16.58 -14.05
N MET A 169 -11.45 17.34 -13.04
CA MET A 169 -12.30 16.84 -11.93
C MET A 169 -13.71 16.37 -12.37
N GLY A 170 -13.96 16.20 -13.68
CA GLY A 170 -15.27 15.89 -14.26
C GLY A 170 -15.38 14.62 -15.10
N SER A 171 -14.30 13.85 -15.36
CA SER A 171 -14.41 12.70 -16.29
C SER A 171 -13.57 11.44 -16.01
N ASP A 172 -12.75 11.39 -14.96
CA ASP A 172 -11.88 10.22 -14.67
C ASP A 172 -12.52 9.25 -13.65
N ASN A 173 -13.85 9.15 -13.63
CA ASN A 173 -14.54 8.09 -12.91
C ASN A 173 -14.64 6.86 -13.80
N MET A 174 -14.34 5.69 -13.24
CA MET A 174 -14.51 4.43 -13.95
C MET A 174 -15.99 4.24 -14.30
N THR A 175 -16.28 3.94 -15.57
CA THR A 175 -17.64 3.76 -16.08
C THR A 175 -18.19 2.37 -15.74
N MET A 176 -17.30 1.42 -15.45
CA MET A 176 -17.64 0.03 -15.11
C MET A 176 -17.07 -0.35 -13.73
N PRO A 177 -17.71 -1.29 -13.01
CA PRO A 177 -17.12 -1.89 -11.82
C PRO A 177 -15.75 -2.50 -12.09
N LEU A 178 -14.83 -2.38 -11.13
CA LEU A 178 -13.47 -2.92 -11.25
C LEU A 178 -13.46 -4.43 -11.46
N GLU A 179 -14.40 -5.13 -10.84
CA GLU A 179 -14.52 -6.58 -10.90
C GLU A 179 -14.80 -7.09 -12.29
N ASP A 180 -15.64 -6.38 -13.04
CA ASP A 180 -15.98 -6.72 -14.42
C ASP A 180 -14.73 -6.62 -15.30
N LEU A 181 -13.94 -5.56 -15.12
CA LEU A 181 -12.68 -5.40 -15.85
C LEU A 181 -11.65 -6.46 -15.48
N VAL A 182 -11.55 -6.80 -14.20
CA VAL A 182 -10.66 -7.87 -13.71
C VAL A 182 -11.08 -9.24 -14.25
N SER A 183 -12.37 -9.48 -14.40
CA SER A 183 -12.90 -10.73 -14.98
C SER A 183 -12.42 -10.96 -16.41
N VAL A 184 -12.22 -9.90 -17.20
CA VAL A 184 -11.62 -10.00 -18.56
C VAL A 184 -10.19 -10.54 -18.51
N TRP A 185 -9.42 -10.21 -17.47
CA TRP A 185 -8.03 -10.65 -17.33
C TRP A 185 -7.91 -12.08 -16.79
N ILE A 186 -8.79 -12.44 -15.87
CA ILE A 186 -8.70 -13.73 -15.20
C ILE A 186 -9.41 -14.83 -16.00
N GLY A 187 -10.47 -14.48 -16.74
CA GLY A 187 -11.31 -15.41 -17.50
C GLY A 187 -11.95 -16.46 -16.59
N ASP A 188 -12.21 -17.65 -17.15
CA ASP A 188 -12.87 -18.76 -16.45
C ASP A 188 -11.98 -19.50 -15.42
N ARG A 189 -10.74 -19.04 -15.19
CA ARG A 189 -9.79 -19.72 -14.29
C ARG A 189 -10.23 -19.76 -12.82
N LEU A 190 -11.24 -18.99 -12.42
CA LEU A 190 -11.67 -18.83 -11.02
C LEU A 190 -13.10 -19.28 -10.71
N VAL A 191 -13.99 -19.40 -11.71
CA VAL A 191 -15.38 -19.82 -11.47
C VAL A 191 -15.41 -21.24 -10.90
N GLU A 192 -14.48 -22.10 -11.31
CA GLU A 192 -14.34 -23.47 -10.77
C GLU A 192 -13.86 -23.53 -9.32
N LYS A 193 -13.29 -22.45 -8.75
CA LYS A 193 -12.67 -22.47 -7.42
C LYS A 193 -13.34 -21.58 -6.37
N GLY A 194 -14.38 -20.82 -6.73
CA GLY A 194 -15.09 -19.95 -5.78
C GLY A 194 -14.21 -18.87 -5.15
N VAL A 195 -13.16 -18.43 -5.85
CA VAL A 195 -12.20 -17.43 -5.38
C VAL A 195 -12.59 -16.06 -5.94
N GLU A 196 -12.60 -15.03 -5.08
CA GLU A 196 -12.89 -13.65 -5.48
C GLU A 196 -11.85 -13.13 -6.48
N GLY A 197 -12.30 -12.66 -7.65
CA GLY A 197 -11.43 -12.24 -8.75
C GLY A 197 -10.42 -11.15 -8.37
N LEU A 198 -10.84 -10.17 -7.56
CA LEU A 198 -9.96 -9.09 -7.11
C LEU A 198 -8.79 -9.59 -6.23
N SER A 199 -9.03 -10.57 -5.36
CA SER A 199 -7.99 -11.13 -4.48
C SER A 199 -6.87 -11.84 -5.27
N VAL A 200 -7.21 -12.41 -6.42
CA VAL A 200 -6.25 -13.06 -7.32
C VAL A 200 -5.50 -12.05 -8.16
N PHE A 201 -6.19 -10.96 -8.55
CA PHE A 201 -5.60 -9.91 -9.37
C PHE A 201 -4.64 -9.02 -8.57
N PHE A 202 -4.93 -8.83 -7.29
CA PHE A 202 -4.11 -8.05 -6.35
C PHE A 202 -3.63 -8.92 -5.18
N PRO A 203 -2.69 -9.86 -5.44
CA PRO A 203 -2.30 -10.87 -4.48
C PRO A 203 -1.45 -10.33 -3.31
N LEU A 204 -0.97 -9.08 -3.41
CA LEU A 204 -0.17 -8.43 -2.36
C LEU A 204 -0.97 -7.40 -1.56
N LEU A 205 -2.31 -7.47 -1.60
CA LEU A 205 -3.20 -6.64 -0.81
C LEU A 205 -3.89 -7.44 0.29
N THR A 206 -4.30 -6.74 1.34
CA THR A 206 -5.07 -7.33 2.44
C THR A 206 -6.56 -7.41 2.07
N VAL A 207 -7.28 -8.34 2.71
CA VAL A 207 -8.72 -8.55 2.49
C VAL A 207 -9.50 -7.24 2.65
N ASP A 208 -9.19 -6.46 3.68
CA ASP A 208 -9.79 -5.14 3.93
C ASP A 208 -9.63 -4.15 2.75
N ILE A 209 -8.47 -4.17 2.07
CA ILE A 209 -8.24 -3.32 0.90
C ILE A 209 -9.01 -3.85 -0.31
N VAL A 210 -9.06 -5.17 -0.49
CA VAL A 210 -9.82 -5.81 -1.56
C VAL A 210 -11.33 -5.56 -1.41
N GLU A 211 -11.88 -5.70 -0.21
CA GLU A 211 -13.29 -5.36 0.08
C GLU A 211 -13.58 -3.87 -0.18
N TRP A 212 -12.63 -3.00 0.14
CA TRP A 212 -12.77 -1.58 -0.17
C TRP A 212 -12.82 -1.31 -1.68
N LEU A 213 -12.04 -2.04 -2.48
CA LEU A 213 -12.10 -1.99 -3.95
C LEU A 213 -13.44 -2.53 -4.48
N HIS A 214 -13.98 -3.59 -3.87
CA HIS A 214 -15.26 -4.20 -4.24
C HIS A 214 -16.44 -3.25 -4.07
N ASN A 215 -16.46 -2.46 -3.00
CA ASN A 215 -17.59 -1.58 -2.64
C ASN A 215 -17.82 -0.40 -3.62
N GLY A 216 -17.08 -0.31 -4.72
CA GLY A 216 -17.31 0.64 -5.81
C GLY A 216 -16.88 2.09 -5.51
N GLU A 217 -16.19 2.32 -4.38
CA GLU A 217 -15.68 3.64 -4.00
C GLU A 217 -14.26 3.94 -4.56
N CYS A 218 -13.70 3.06 -5.38
CA CYS A 218 -12.34 3.20 -5.90
C CYS A 218 -12.31 4.01 -7.20
N GLY A 219 -11.80 5.24 -7.14
CA GLY A 219 -11.43 6.02 -8.32
C GLY A 219 -10.12 5.56 -8.95
N ILE A 220 -9.76 6.17 -10.08
CA ILE A 220 -8.52 5.88 -10.80
C ILE A 220 -7.28 6.25 -9.96
N SER A 221 -7.34 7.33 -9.19
CA SER A 221 -6.24 7.78 -8.32
C SER A 221 -6.02 6.85 -7.13
N GLU A 222 -7.10 6.31 -6.56
CA GLU A 222 -7.08 5.25 -5.56
C GLU A 222 -6.45 3.97 -6.12
N LEU A 223 -6.90 3.53 -7.30
CA LEU A 223 -6.35 2.37 -7.98
C LEU A 223 -4.87 2.54 -8.30
N ALA A 224 -4.46 3.74 -8.73
CA ALA A 224 -3.05 4.07 -8.92
C ALA A 224 -2.24 3.89 -7.62
N GLY A 225 -2.77 4.37 -6.48
CA GLY A 225 -2.16 4.18 -5.17
C GLY A 225 -1.98 2.70 -4.80
N VAL A 226 -2.98 1.88 -5.08
CA VAL A 226 -2.95 0.42 -4.91
C VAL A 226 -1.86 -0.24 -5.77
N VAL A 227 -1.77 0.14 -7.05
CA VAL A 227 -0.77 -0.41 -7.97
C VAL A 227 0.65 -0.03 -7.57
N ILE A 228 0.87 1.20 -7.09
CA ILE A 228 2.16 1.61 -6.52
C ILE A 228 2.51 0.72 -5.32
N LEU A 229 1.55 0.45 -4.43
CA LEU A 229 1.78 -0.38 -3.25
C LEU A 229 2.20 -1.80 -3.64
N GLU A 230 1.50 -2.44 -4.58
CA GLU A 230 1.87 -3.77 -5.07
C GLU A 230 3.30 -3.81 -5.63
N ALA A 231 3.65 -2.87 -6.51
CA ALA A 231 4.98 -2.79 -7.10
C ALA A 231 6.06 -2.55 -6.03
N PHE A 232 5.74 -1.69 -5.06
CA PHE A 232 6.61 -1.34 -3.94
C PHE A 232 6.88 -2.55 -3.03
N LEU A 233 5.84 -3.30 -2.65
CA LEU A 233 5.98 -4.52 -1.85
C LEU A 233 6.75 -5.61 -2.59
N LEU A 234 6.47 -5.78 -3.88
CA LEU A 234 7.18 -6.74 -4.71
C LEU A 234 8.69 -6.45 -4.78
N LYS A 235 9.05 -5.16 -4.86
CA LYS A 235 10.45 -4.73 -4.84
C LYS A 235 11.14 -4.94 -3.49
N LEU A 236 10.44 -4.65 -2.38
CA LEU A 236 10.96 -4.95 -1.04
C LEU A 236 11.20 -6.44 -0.86
N TRP A 237 10.24 -7.26 -1.29
CA TRP A 237 10.34 -8.72 -1.26
C TRP A 237 11.59 -9.20 -2.01
N LEU A 238 11.79 -8.73 -3.24
CA LEU A 238 12.98 -9.07 -4.04
C LEU A 238 14.29 -8.63 -3.36
N GLY A 239 14.27 -7.49 -2.67
CA GLY A 239 15.42 -7.01 -1.91
C GLY A 239 15.77 -7.94 -0.74
N ILE A 240 14.77 -8.43 -0.02
CA ILE A 240 14.96 -9.40 1.07
C ILE A 240 15.52 -10.72 0.54
N CYS A 241 15.00 -11.22 -0.58
CA CYS A 241 15.47 -12.47 -1.18
C CYS A 241 16.93 -12.47 -1.65
N GLU A 242 17.54 -11.30 -1.88
CA GLU A 242 18.94 -11.17 -2.32
C GLU A 242 19.93 -10.89 -1.18
N GLY A 243 19.46 -10.47 -0.01
CA GLY A 243 20.33 -9.95 1.04
C GLY A 243 21.01 -11.02 1.90
N ASP A 244 22.34 -11.12 1.78
CA ASP A 244 23.17 -12.05 2.58
C ASP A 244 23.54 -11.51 3.99
N MET A 245 23.35 -10.21 4.28
CA MET A 245 23.73 -9.54 5.55
C MET A 245 22.57 -8.70 6.12
N LYS A 246 21.90 -9.19 7.17
CA LYS A 246 20.62 -8.63 7.68
C LYS A 246 20.68 -7.16 8.16
N MET A 247 21.78 -6.69 8.77
CA MET A 247 21.84 -5.29 9.27
C MET A 247 22.05 -4.24 8.18
N ASP A 248 23.00 -4.45 7.27
CA ASP A 248 23.24 -3.51 6.16
C ASP A 248 22.03 -3.48 5.22
N LEU A 249 21.45 -4.66 4.97
CA LEU A 249 20.22 -4.81 4.19
C LEU A 249 19.06 -3.98 4.77
N LYS A 250 18.90 -3.97 6.10
CA LYS A 250 17.84 -3.19 6.74
C LYS A 250 17.97 -1.69 6.48
N ASN A 251 19.18 -1.15 6.65
CA ASN A 251 19.42 0.27 6.42
C ASN A 251 19.26 0.62 4.93
N GLU A 252 19.69 -0.26 4.03
CA GLU A 252 19.50 -0.10 2.59
C GLU A 252 18.02 -0.09 2.22
N LEU A 253 17.26 -1.10 2.64
CA LEU A 253 15.82 -1.21 2.35
C LEU A 253 15.02 -0.09 3.01
N ARG A 254 15.39 0.33 4.22
CA ARG A 254 14.81 1.52 4.86
C ARG A 254 15.07 2.77 4.04
N THR A 255 16.32 3.01 3.64
CA THR A 255 16.68 4.18 2.84
C THR A 255 15.95 4.17 1.50
N TRP A 256 15.88 3.01 0.85
CA TRP A 256 15.13 2.82 -0.38
C TRP A 256 13.64 3.08 -0.18
N ALA A 257 13.01 2.49 0.85
CA ALA A 257 11.59 2.67 1.14
C ALA A 257 11.25 4.15 1.38
N VAL A 258 12.07 4.84 2.20
CA VAL A 258 11.93 6.27 2.45
C VAL A 258 12.10 7.09 1.17
N GLY A 259 13.12 6.77 0.37
CA GLY A 259 13.39 7.40 -0.91
C GLY A 259 12.23 7.24 -1.90
N SER A 260 11.66 6.05 -2.01
CA SER A 260 10.51 5.75 -2.86
C SER A 260 9.24 6.48 -2.41
N VAL A 261 8.90 6.48 -1.13
CA VAL A 261 7.75 7.26 -0.63
C VAL A 261 7.94 8.76 -0.91
N THR A 262 9.18 9.26 -0.74
CA THR A 262 9.54 10.66 -1.04
C THR A 262 9.56 10.97 -2.54
N GLY A 263 9.84 9.97 -3.39
CA GLY A 263 9.85 10.06 -4.85
C GLY A 263 8.44 10.02 -5.44
N PHE A 264 7.59 9.11 -4.97
CA PHE A 264 6.23 9.00 -5.48
C PHE A 264 5.35 10.16 -5.03
N GLN A 265 5.43 10.58 -3.75
CA GLN A 265 4.55 11.62 -3.16
C GLN A 265 3.06 11.43 -3.45
N ASN A 266 2.65 10.18 -3.70
CA ASN A 266 1.27 9.84 -4.01
C ASN A 266 0.53 9.56 -2.70
N ILE A 267 -0.48 10.37 -2.38
CA ILE A 267 -1.22 10.23 -1.12
C ILE A 267 -2.03 8.95 -1.06
N HIS A 268 -2.63 8.50 -2.17
CA HIS A 268 -3.43 7.27 -2.19
C HIS A 268 -2.56 6.04 -1.95
N PHE A 269 -1.34 6.01 -2.49
CA PHE A 269 -0.33 5.00 -2.17
C PHE A 269 -0.02 5.01 -0.67
N PHE A 270 0.27 6.18 -0.10
CA PHE A 270 0.61 6.28 1.32
C PHE A 270 -0.58 5.90 2.23
N GLU A 271 -1.80 6.27 1.86
CA GLU A 271 -3.01 5.85 2.56
C GLU A 271 -3.20 4.34 2.51
N THR A 272 -3.04 3.73 1.34
CA THR A 272 -3.17 2.28 1.16
C THR A 272 -2.10 1.55 1.98
N LEU A 273 -0.85 2.05 1.98
CA LEU A 273 0.24 1.53 2.80
C LEU A 273 -0.09 1.59 4.31
N VAL A 274 -0.57 2.73 4.80
CA VAL A 274 -0.95 2.90 6.21
C VAL A 274 -2.10 1.95 6.56
N ARG A 275 -3.10 1.82 5.70
CA ARG A 275 -4.24 0.91 5.90
C ARG A 275 -3.79 -0.55 5.98
N MET A 276 -2.90 -0.98 5.08
CA MET A 276 -2.32 -2.32 5.10
C MET A 276 -1.57 -2.61 6.42
N LEU A 277 -0.84 -1.63 6.95
CA LEU A 277 -0.06 -1.77 8.18
C LEU A 277 -0.90 -1.87 9.47
N LEU A 278 -2.20 -1.56 9.40
CA LEU A 278 -3.15 -1.80 10.49
C LEU A 278 -3.57 -3.28 10.59
N GLU A 279 -3.36 -4.06 9.52
CA GLU A 279 -3.67 -5.48 9.54
C GLU A 279 -2.64 -6.27 10.36
N PRO A 280 -3.08 -7.33 11.07
CA PRO A 280 -2.21 -8.11 11.95
C PRO A 280 -1.10 -8.85 11.19
N THR A 281 -1.32 -9.16 9.91
CA THR A 281 -0.37 -9.89 9.04
C THR A 281 -0.29 -9.22 7.68
N LEU A 282 0.91 -9.11 7.12
CA LEU A 282 1.08 -8.60 5.76
C LEU A 282 0.70 -9.68 4.72
N PRO A 283 0.15 -9.30 3.55
CA PRO A 283 -0.24 -10.22 2.47
C PRO A 283 0.96 -10.80 1.70
N VAL A 284 2.16 -10.77 2.29
CA VAL A 284 3.41 -11.28 1.70
C VAL A 284 3.79 -12.65 2.27
N THR A 285 2.99 -13.24 3.16
CA THR A 285 3.28 -14.53 3.81
C THR A 285 3.34 -15.71 2.84
N CYS A 286 2.69 -15.62 1.67
CA CYS A 286 2.86 -16.58 0.59
C CYS A 286 4.27 -16.50 -0.06
N LEU A 287 4.95 -15.37 0.10
CA LEU A 287 6.27 -15.10 -0.49
C LEU A 287 7.42 -15.14 0.53
N LEU A 288 7.14 -14.81 1.79
CA LEU A 288 8.10 -14.68 2.89
C LEU A 288 7.79 -15.63 4.03
N ASN A 289 8.84 -16.09 4.72
CA ASN A 289 8.66 -16.70 6.03
C ASN A 289 8.28 -15.64 7.08
N LEU A 290 7.88 -16.08 8.27
CA LEU A 290 7.44 -15.19 9.34
C LEU A 290 8.53 -14.19 9.81
N GLU A 291 9.80 -14.61 9.82
CA GLU A 291 10.90 -13.73 10.23
C GLU A 291 11.10 -12.59 9.24
N ASP A 292 11.07 -12.92 7.94
CA ASP A 292 11.21 -11.95 6.86
C ASP A 292 9.99 -11.03 6.73
N GLU A 293 8.78 -11.49 7.08
CA GLU A 293 7.59 -10.64 7.18
C GLU A 293 7.73 -9.60 8.29
N VAL A 294 8.16 -10.01 9.49
CA VAL A 294 8.41 -9.09 10.60
C VAL A 294 9.49 -8.08 10.24
N PHE A 295 10.54 -8.52 9.55
CA PHE A 295 11.59 -7.66 9.04
C PHE A 295 11.08 -6.63 8.02
N MET A 296 10.29 -7.07 7.02
CA MET A 296 9.65 -6.16 6.05
C MET A 296 8.74 -5.16 6.77
N ARG A 297 7.91 -5.63 7.70
CA ARG A 297 7.02 -4.80 8.50
C ARG A 297 7.78 -3.74 9.29
N GLU A 298 8.93 -4.08 9.86
CA GLU A 298 9.78 -3.09 10.53
C GLU A 298 10.29 -2.01 9.57
N VAL A 299 10.75 -2.39 8.37
CA VAL A 299 11.18 -1.43 7.33
C VAL A 299 10.04 -0.47 6.96
N LEU A 300 8.82 -1.00 6.82
CA LEU A 300 7.63 -0.22 6.51
C LEU A 300 7.23 0.72 7.65
N TYR A 301 7.27 0.26 8.90
CA TYR A 301 7.04 1.10 10.07
C TYR A 301 8.07 2.23 10.17
N ASP A 302 9.34 1.94 9.90
CA ASP A 302 10.38 2.98 9.89
C ASP A 302 10.10 4.05 8.83
N ALA A 303 9.66 3.66 7.63
CA ALA A 303 9.29 4.60 6.59
C ALA A 303 8.06 5.44 6.97
N VAL A 304 7.02 4.83 7.55
CA VAL A 304 5.76 5.51 7.88
C VAL A 304 5.87 6.37 9.15
N ILE A 305 6.61 5.95 10.16
CA ILE A 305 6.60 6.59 11.50
C ILE A 305 7.75 7.58 11.65
N LEU A 306 8.98 7.22 11.23
CA LEU A 306 10.17 8.01 11.55
C LEU A 306 10.43 9.17 10.59
N VAL A 307 9.67 9.28 9.50
CA VAL A 307 9.89 10.29 8.46
C VAL A 307 8.74 11.30 8.40
N GLU A 308 9.09 12.57 8.27
CA GLU A 308 8.15 13.64 8.00
C GLU A 308 8.10 13.95 6.50
N TYR A 309 7.06 13.47 5.84
CA TYR A 309 6.87 13.72 4.42
C TYR A 309 6.18 15.06 4.16
N ALA A 310 6.80 15.91 3.33
CA ALA A 310 6.27 17.24 3.01
C ALA A 310 4.88 17.19 2.35
N PHE A 311 4.59 16.19 1.53
CA PHE A 311 3.30 16.02 0.85
C PHE A 311 2.14 15.66 1.79
N LEU A 312 2.42 15.33 3.06
CA LEU A 312 1.41 15.12 4.09
C LEU A 312 1.06 16.41 4.85
N ASN A 313 1.72 17.52 4.54
CA ASN A 313 1.45 18.80 5.19
C ASN A 313 0.20 19.46 4.60
N PRO A 314 -0.90 19.63 5.36
CA PRO A 314 -2.13 20.25 4.91
C PRO A 314 -1.97 21.72 4.51
N TYR A 315 -0.89 22.39 4.94
CA TYR A 315 -0.60 23.78 4.54
C TYR A 315 0.05 23.89 3.16
N ILE A 316 0.50 22.77 2.58
CA ILE A 316 1.19 22.73 1.27
C ILE A 316 0.25 22.16 0.19
N VAL A 317 -0.77 21.38 0.56
CA VAL A 317 -1.64 20.68 -0.38
C VAL A 317 -3.03 21.32 -0.44
N ASP A 318 -3.17 22.34 -1.29
CA ASP A 318 -4.43 23.07 -1.50
C ASP A 318 -5.54 22.23 -2.21
N HIS A 319 -5.21 21.02 -2.70
CA HIS A 319 -6.09 20.22 -3.56
C HIS A 319 -6.80 19.05 -2.87
N LEU A 320 -6.47 18.74 -1.61
CA LEU A 320 -7.02 17.55 -0.93
C LEU A 320 -8.18 17.89 -0.01
N SER A 321 -9.19 17.01 0.03
CA SER A 321 -10.27 17.10 0.99
C SER A 321 -9.71 17.05 2.42
N PRO A 322 -10.06 18.02 3.29
CA PRO A 322 -9.68 18.00 4.70
C PRO A 322 -10.08 16.69 5.40
N LYS A 323 -11.13 16.02 4.91
CA LYS A 323 -11.59 14.73 5.42
C LYS A 323 -10.56 13.61 5.19
N THR A 324 -9.97 13.53 4.01
CA THR A 324 -8.98 12.49 3.64
C THR A 324 -7.70 12.65 4.46
N ILE A 325 -7.21 13.89 4.59
CA ILE A 325 -6.01 14.19 5.41
C ILE A 325 -6.25 13.80 6.88
N ARG A 326 -7.43 14.13 7.43
CA ARG A 326 -7.80 13.75 8.81
C ARG A 326 -7.82 12.23 8.99
N ARG A 327 -8.50 11.49 8.09
CA ARG A 327 -8.55 10.02 8.11
C ARG A 327 -7.15 9.42 8.09
N LEU A 328 -6.29 9.90 7.19
CA LEU A 328 -4.91 9.45 7.07
C LEU A 328 -4.09 9.74 8.34
N ALA A 329 -4.23 10.93 8.94
CA ALA A 329 -3.55 11.30 10.17
C ALA A 329 -3.93 10.38 11.34
N ILE A 330 -5.23 10.04 11.47
CA ILE A 330 -5.72 9.09 12.47
C ILE A 330 -5.20 7.68 12.20
N ALA A 331 -5.27 7.22 10.95
CA ALA A 331 -4.77 5.89 10.58
C ALA A 331 -3.26 5.75 10.86
N ARG A 332 -2.48 6.80 10.57
CA ARG A 332 -1.04 6.84 10.89
C ARG A 332 -0.78 6.84 12.40
N LEU A 333 -1.60 7.52 13.20
CA LEU A 333 -1.56 7.44 14.66
C LEU A 333 -1.82 6.00 15.16
N MET A 334 -2.81 5.32 14.58
CA MET A 334 -3.14 3.93 14.92
C MET A 334 -2.00 2.98 14.56
N VAL A 335 -1.43 3.09 13.35
CA VAL A 335 -0.24 2.33 12.92
C VAL A 335 0.92 2.54 13.89
N THR A 336 1.13 3.79 14.33
CA THR A 336 2.20 4.11 15.28
C THR A 336 1.97 3.41 16.62
N HIS A 337 0.72 3.36 17.10
CA HIS A 337 0.38 2.65 18.32
C HIS A 337 0.60 1.15 18.20
N GLU A 338 0.11 0.51 17.13
CA GLU A 338 0.27 -0.92 16.88
C GLU A 338 1.74 -1.32 16.77
N ALA A 339 2.55 -0.52 16.05
CA ALA A 339 3.99 -0.75 15.95
C ALA A 339 4.68 -0.70 17.33
N ILE A 340 4.33 0.26 18.18
CA ILE A 340 4.87 0.36 19.54
C ILE A 340 4.51 -0.88 20.37
N GLU A 341 3.25 -1.32 20.33
CA GLU A 341 2.80 -2.50 21.08
C GLU A 341 3.44 -3.80 20.58
N LEU A 342 3.63 -3.93 19.26
CA LEU A 342 4.33 -5.05 18.65
C LEU A 342 5.76 -5.16 19.19
N PHE A 343 6.54 -4.08 19.12
CA PHE A 343 7.94 -4.11 19.57
C PHE A 343 8.08 -4.21 21.09
N ARG A 344 7.12 -3.70 21.87
CA ARG A 344 7.06 -3.94 23.33
C ARG A 344 6.88 -5.42 23.64
N LYS A 345 5.93 -6.09 22.98
CA LYS A 345 5.66 -7.53 23.16
C LYS A 345 6.86 -8.39 22.78
N GLN A 346 7.65 -7.96 21.80
CA GLN A 346 8.88 -8.63 21.37
C GLN A 346 10.11 -8.30 22.24
N GLY A 347 9.99 -7.42 23.24
CA GLY A 347 11.11 -7.02 24.12
C GLY A 347 12.04 -5.95 23.52
N HIS A 348 11.74 -5.41 22.34
CA HIS A 348 12.52 -4.36 21.68
C HIS A 348 12.17 -2.96 22.20
N GLN A 349 12.45 -2.71 23.49
CA GLN A 349 12.08 -1.47 24.18
C GLN A 349 12.66 -0.20 23.54
N THR A 350 13.91 -0.24 23.07
CA THR A 350 14.55 0.90 22.40
C THR A 350 13.79 1.32 21.14
N LYS A 351 13.26 0.36 20.37
CA LYS A 351 12.49 0.64 19.15
C LYS A 351 11.14 1.25 19.49
N ALA A 352 10.42 0.66 20.45
CA ALA A 352 9.16 1.20 20.94
C ALA A 352 9.30 2.65 21.48
N LEU A 353 10.39 2.93 22.20
CA LEU A 353 10.71 4.28 22.67
C LEU A 353 10.96 5.22 21.48
N SER A 354 11.75 4.79 20.48
CA SER A 354 12.05 5.61 19.30
C SER A 354 10.78 6.07 18.55
N TYR A 355 9.79 5.18 18.38
CA TYR A 355 8.51 5.54 17.76
C TYR A 355 7.66 6.44 18.64
N THR A 356 7.68 6.24 19.95
CA THR A 356 6.98 7.12 20.90
C THR A 356 7.54 8.54 20.82
N THR A 357 8.87 8.68 20.87
CA THR A 357 9.56 9.96 20.77
C THR A 357 9.35 10.62 19.41
N ALA A 358 9.44 9.85 18.32
CA ALA A 358 9.19 10.36 16.96
C ALA A 358 7.78 10.93 16.84
N PHE A 359 6.76 10.23 17.35
CA PHE A 359 5.40 10.76 17.36
C PHE A 359 5.27 12.03 18.20
N SER A 360 5.72 12.00 19.46
CA SER A 360 5.59 13.15 20.37
C SER A 360 6.28 14.41 19.83
N GLY A 361 7.40 14.27 19.12
CA GLY A 361 8.13 15.38 18.48
C GLY A 361 7.62 15.75 17.09
N SER A 362 6.70 14.98 16.50
CA SER A 362 6.30 15.14 15.10
C SER A 362 5.33 16.30 14.86
N HIS A 363 5.32 16.79 13.63
CA HIS A 363 4.30 17.72 13.16
C HIS A 363 2.89 17.10 13.23
N LEU A 364 2.75 15.79 12.99
CA LEU A 364 1.48 15.05 13.08
C LEU A 364 0.83 15.21 14.46
N HIS A 365 1.59 15.04 15.54
CA HIS A 365 1.07 15.23 16.90
C HIS A 365 0.55 16.65 17.10
N SER A 366 1.33 17.66 16.70
CA SER A 366 0.93 19.06 16.83
C SER A 366 -0.32 19.41 16.01
N GLN A 367 -0.45 18.84 14.81
CA GLN A 367 -1.61 19.03 13.92
C GLN A 367 -2.87 18.38 14.49
N LEU A 368 -2.76 17.14 14.97
CA LEU A 368 -3.88 16.45 15.61
C LEU A 368 -4.34 17.21 16.87
N MET A 369 -3.42 17.70 17.70
CA MET A 369 -3.75 18.52 18.86
C MET A 369 -4.53 19.79 18.47
N LYS A 370 -4.02 20.55 17.48
CA LYS A 370 -4.69 21.76 16.99
C LYS A 370 -6.06 21.46 16.42
N TRP A 371 -6.16 20.42 15.58
CA TRP A 371 -7.40 20.02 14.94
C TRP A 371 -8.46 19.63 15.97
N VAL A 372 -8.15 18.71 16.88
CA VAL A 372 -9.12 18.25 17.88
C VAL A 372 -9.54 19.40 18.81
N THR A 373 -8.60 20.27 19.22
CA THR A 373 -8.93 21.45 20.05
C THR A 373 -9.86 22.43 19.32
N SER A 374 -9.70 22.60 18.00
CA SER A 374 -10.57 23.47 17.21
C SER A 374 -12.00 22.94 17.08
N GLU A 375 -12.20 21.62 17.08
CA GLU A 375 -13.51 20.98 16.95
C GLU A 375 -14.29 20.97 18.29
N ILE A 376 -13.59 20.92 19.43
CA ILE A 376 -14.24 20.88 20.75
C ILE A 376 -14.68 22.29 21.23
N GLY A 377 -14.05 23.36 20.72
CA GLY A 377 -14.30 24.74 21.15
C GLY A 377 -13.67 25.07 22.52
N MET A 378 -13.48 26.37 22.81
CA MET A 378 -12.80 26.87 24.01
C MET A 378 -13.49 26.52 25.35
N GLU A 379 -14.73 26.01 25.34
CA GLU A 379 -15.55 25.87 26.55
C GLU A 379 -15.56 24.47 27.18
N SER A 380 -14.94 23.46 26.55
CA SER A 380 -14.90 22.13 27.18
C SER A 380 -13.79 22.03 28.22
N LYS A 381 -14.11 21.50 29.39
CA LYS A 381 -13.14 21.11 30.44
C LYS A 381 -12.45 19.79 30.13
N ASP A 382 -12.50 19.31 28.88
CA ASP A 382 -11.84 18.08 28.48
C ASP A 382 -10.34 18.35 28.34
N SER A 383 -9.65 18.23 29.48
CA SER A 383 -8.19 18.24 29.52
C SER A 383 -7.68 17.26 28.46
N GLY A 384 -6.69 17.68 27.68
CA GLY A 384 -6.17 16.96 26.51
C GLY A 384 -5.72 15.51 26.77
N PRO A 385 -4.92 14.93 25.88
CA PRO A 385 -4.41 13.59 26.11
C PRO A 385 -3.59 13.54 27.41
N ASN A 386 -3.77 12.47 28.20
CA ASN A 386 -3.03 12.25 29.44
C ASN A 386 -1.60 11.76 29.10
N GLY A 387 -0.80 12.64 28.51
CA GLY A 387 0.54 12.34 28.00
C GLY A 387 0.67 12.47 26.49
N SER A 388 1.91 12.40 25.98
CA SER A 388 2.24 12.60 24.57
C SER A 388 2.34 11.31 23.75
N SER A 389 2.01 10.16 24.35
CA SER A 389 2.09 8.86 23.67
C SER A 389 0.93 8.65 22.69
N PRO A 390 1.13 7.86 21.60
CA PRO A 390 0.05 7.50 20.68
C PRO A 390 -1.16 6.87 21.39
N LYS A 391 -0.91 5.97 22.36
CA LYS A 391 -1.95 5.32 23.17
C LYS A 391 -2.77 6.32 23.97
N ALA A 392 -2.13 7.29 24.63
CA ALA A 392 -2.83 8.33 25.39
C ALA A 392 -3.71 9.20 24.47
N PHE A 393 -3.21 9.51 23.27
CA PHE A 393 -3.94 10.27 22.26
C PHE A 393 -5.18 9.51 21.77
N LEU A 394 -5.03 8.22 21.41
CA LEU A 394 -6.15 7.39 20.98
C LEU A 394 -7.21 7.25 22.08
N LYS A 395 -6.80 7.02 23.34
CA LYS A 395 -7.74 7.00 24.48
C LYS A 395 -8.49 8.32 24.62
N TRP A 396 -7.84 9.46 24.37
CA TRP A 396 -8.50 10.77 24.38
C TRP A 396 -9.51 10.91 23.24
N LEU A 397 -9.15 10.55 22.01
CA LEU A 397 -10.07 10.57 20.86
C LEU A 397 -11.32 9.71 21.09
N VAL A 398 -11.16 8.50 21.64
CA VAL A 398 -12.28 7.61 21.98
C VAL A 398 -13.18 8.24 23.05
N ARG A 399 -12.62 8.89 24.08
CA ARG A 399 -13.40 9.60 25.11
C ARG A 399 -14.25 10.73 24.52
N LEU A 400 -13.71 11.47 23.56
CA LEU A 400 -14.42 12.57 22.89
C LEU A 400 -15.56 12.04 22.00
N GLU A 401 -15.33 10.96 21.27
CA GLU A 401 -16.35 10.33 20.44
C GLU A 401 -17.52 9.77 21.27
N ASN A 402 -17.22 9.19 22.43
CA ASN A 402 -18.23 8.73 23.39
C ASN A 402 -19.08 9.88 23.97
N LYS A 403 -18.58 11.12 23.94
CA LYS A 403 -19.33 12.33 24.31
C LYS A 403 -20.15 12.92 23.16
N GLY A 404 -20.14 12.26 22.00
CA GLY A 404 -20.92 12.66 20.82
C GLY A 404 -20.16 13.49 19.79
N ILE A 405 -18.86 13.75 19.98
CA ILE A 405 -18.05 14.48 18.99
C ILE A 405 -17.61 13.52 17.89
N ARG A 406 -18.24 13.60 16.71
CA ARG A 406 -17.94 12.73 15.56
C ARG A 406 -16.62 13.11 14.87
N LEU A 407 -15.50 12.87 15.54
CA LEU A 407 -14.16 13.18 15.01
C LEU A 407 -13.64 12.14 14.00
N LEU A 408 -14.12 10.89 14.11
CA LEU A 408 -13.41 9.73 13.58
C LEU A 408 -14.10 9.05 12.40
N ASP A 409 -15.29 9.52 12.00
CA ASP A 409 -16.04 9.06 10.81
C ASP A 409 -16.02 7.53 10.60
N GLY A 410 -16.18 6.75 11.69
CA GLY A 410 -16.19 5.29 11.67
C GLY A 410 -14.83 4.59 11.62
N CYS A 411 -13.71 5.31 11.45
CA CYS A 411 -12.36 4.73 11.31
C CYS A 411 -11.86 3.94 12.53
N LEU A 412 -12.40 4.20 13.73
CA LEU A 412 -12.04 3.46 14.94
C LEU A 412 -12.93 2.24 15.23
N SER A 413 -13.93 1.91 14.42
CA SER A 413 -14.90 0.85 14.76
C SER A 413 -14.23 -0.51 15.03
N LYS A 414 -13.25 -0.92 14.19
CA LYS A 414 -12.46 -2.16 14.38
C LYS A 414 -11.48 -2.07 15.56
N HIS A 415 -10.85 -0.91 15.79
CA HIS A 415 -9.81 -0.72 16.84
C HIS A 415 -10.36 -0.31 18.22
N ARG A 416 -11.62 0.14 18.29
CA ARG A 416 -12.33 0.43 19.55
C ARG A 416 -12.41 -0.80 20.42
N ALA A 417 -12.68 -1.97 19.85
CA ALA A 417 -12.76 -3.23 20.61
C ALA A 417 -11.43 -3.55 21.31
N GLN A 418 -10.31 -3.39 20.59
CA GLN A 418 -8.96 -3.69 21.10
C GLN A 418 -8.50 -2.68 22.17
N LEU A 419 -8.72 -1.38 21.95
CA LEU A 419 -8.40 -0.33 22.92
C LEU A 419 -9.27 -0.38 24.19
N VAL A 420 -10.53 -0.82 24.09
CA VAL A 420 -11.42 -1.03 25.24
C VAL A 420 -11.01 -2.27 26.04
N LEU A 421 -10.54 -3.34 25.38
CA LEU A 421 -10.03 -4.54 26.04
C LEU A 421 -8.72 -4.30 26.80
N ASP A 422 -7.85 -3.40 26.33
CA ASP A 422 -6.63 -3.06 27.06
C ASP A 422 -6.91 -2.21 28.32
N ASN A 423 -7.97 -1.40 28.32
CA ASN A 423 -8.43 -0.70 29.53
C ASN A 423 -8.94 -1.67 30.61
N SER A 424 -9.62 -2.76 30.22
CA SER A 424 -10.12 -3.73 31.21
C SER A 424 -9.01 -4.56 31.87
N LYS A 425 -7.87 -4.75 31.18
CA LYS A 425 -6.66 -5.36 31.75
C LYS A 425 -5.93 -4.41 32.72
N GLU A 426 -5.88 -3.11 32.39
CA GLU A 426 -5.32 -2.09 33.28
C GLU A 426 -6.20 -1.88 34.53
N ASP A 427 -7.53 -1.91 34.39
CA ASP A 427 -8.48 -1.78 35.51
C ASP A 427 -8.48 -3.01 36.43
N TYR A 428 -8.26 -4.23 35.92
CA TYR A 428 -8.08 -5.42 36.75
C TYR A 428 -6.76 -5.39 37.53
N GLY A 429 -5.70 -4.85 36.94
CA GLY A 429 -4.42 -4.63 37.61
C GLY A 429 -4.48 -3.54 38.70
N GLN A 430 -5.25 -2.47 38.47
CA GLN A 430 -5.45 -1.39 39.44
C GLN A 430 -6.48 -1.72 40.54
N SER A 431 -7.39 -2.67 40.31
CA SER A 431 -8.34 -3.14 41.32
C SER A 431 -7.69 -4.02 42.41
N ALA A 432 -6.53 -4.62 42.14
CA ALA A 432 -5.85 -5.52 43.08
C ALA A 432 -4.98 -4.79 44.13
N TYR A 433 -4.73 -3.48 43.95
CA TYR A 433 -3.93 -2.67 44.86
C TYR A 433 -4.61 -1.33 45.14
N LYS A 434 -5.68 -1.37 45.95
CA LYS A 434 -6.12 -0.18 46.68
C LYS A 434 -5.86 -0.38 48.17
N THR A 435 -4.74 0.15 48.65
CA THR A 435 -4.64 0.64 50.02
C THR A 435 -3.71 1.85 50.05
N ASP A 436 -4.34 3.00 50.33
CA ASP A 436 -3.85 4.28 50.85
C ASP A 436 -2.52 4.90 50.38
N GLY A 437 -2.63 6.18 49.99
CA GLY A 437 -1.72 7.21 50.47
C GLY A 437 -0.69 7.78 49.48
N ASN A 438 -1.01 8.97 48.97
CA ASN A 438 -0.13 10.01 48.42
C ASN A 438 0.45 9.90 47.00
N LYS A 439 0.20 10.99 46.26
CA LYS A 439 0.71 11.32 44.92
C LYS A 439 2.23 11.52 44.94
N ALA A 440 2.93 10.89 43.99
CA ALA A 440 4.01 11.46 43.20
C ALA A 440 4.25 10.55 41.98
N ASP A 441 4.72 11.15 40.88
CA ASP A 441 5.05 10.54 39.58
C ASP A 441 5.56 9.10 39.67
N ALA A 442 4.89 8.19 38.96
CA ALA A 442 5.33 6.82 38.75
C ALA A 442 5.41 6.54 37.25
N ASP A 443 6.29 7.28 36.57
CA ASP A 443 6.75 6.94 35.23
C ASP A 443 8.26 7.22 35.17
N LEU A 444 9.03 6.53 36.04
CA LEU A 444 10.50 6.45 36.02
C LEU A 444 10.98 5.62 37.23
N LEU A 445 10.95 4.29 37.16
CA LEU A 445 11.84 3.47 38.00
C LEU A 445 12.43 2.33 37.18
N PHE A 446 13.58 2.64 36.57
CA PHE A 446 14.56 1.68 36.10
C PHE A 446 15.15 0.93 37.30
N TYR A 447 15.29 -0.39 37.18
CA TYR A 447 16.16 -1.17 38.04
C TYR A 447 17.54 -1.24 37.35
N ILE A 448 18.50 -0.45 37.83
CA ILE A 448 19.92 -0.66 37.50
C ILE A 448 20.48 -1.58 38.58
N ASP A 449 20.75 -2.82 38.20
CA ASP A 449 21.47 -3.77 39.03
C ASP A 449 22.97 -3.38 39.04
N ASN A 450 23.42 -2.83 40.16
CA ASN A 450 24.83 -2.53 40.42
C ASN A 450 25.30 -3.43 41.57
N LYS A 451 25.67 -4.69 41.31
CA LYS A 451 26.57 -5.46 42.19
C LYS A 451 27.39 -6.53 41.45
N GLY A 452 28.70 -6.48 41.73
CA GLY A 452 29.75 -7.44 41.33
C GLY A 452 30.85 -6.67 40.59
N GLU A 453 32.01 -6.35 41.14
CA GLU A 453 32.89 -7.17 41.98
C GLU A 453 33.62 -6.34 43.04
N GLU A 454 33.76 -6.91 44.24
CA GLU A 454 34.65 -6.42 45.30
C GLU A 454 36.09 -6.88 45.05
N LYS A 455 36.99 -6.03 45.55
CA LYS A 455 38.45 -6.08 45.60
C LYS A 455 39.01 -7.40 46.13
N ASP A 456 40.22 -7.74 45.68
CA ASP A 456 41.30 -8.11 46.60
C ASP A 456 42.65 -7.61 46.07
N GLY A 457 43.46 -7.07 46.98
CA GLY A 457 44.78 -6.48 46.72
C GLY A 457 45.92 -7.26 47.36
N ASN A 458 47.14 -6.95 46.91
CA ASN A 458 48.42 -6.84 47.64
C ASN A 458 49.55 -6.75 46.59
N GLU A 459 50.19 -5.60 46.42
CA GLU A 459 51.40 -5.11 47.14
C GLU A 459 52.69 -5.84 46.67
N GLU A 460 53.48 -5.14 45.84
CA GLU A 460 54.90 -4.75 46.07
C GLU A 460 55.86 -5.85 45.54
N ASP A 461 57.02 -5.62 44.94
CA ASP A 461 57.92 -4.48 44.73
C ASP A 461 58.94 -4.94 43.65
N GLU A 462 59.49 -4.04 42.83
CA GLU A 462 60.94 -3.95 42.51
C GLU A 462 61.24 -3.11 41.26
N LYS A 463 62.12 -2.13 41.49
CA LYS A 463 62.74 -1.23 40.51
C LYS A 463 63.76 -1.95 39.65
N THR A 464 63.94 -1.53 38.38
CA THR A 464 65.22 -0.99 37.84
C THR A 464 65.13 -0.62 36.35
N ASN A 465 65.45 0.64 36.03
CA ASN A 465 66.40 1.16 35.00
C ASN A 465 66.52 0.43 33.63
N ILE A 466 66.62 1.04 32.44
CA ILE A 466 67.14 2.34 31.93
C ILE A 466 66.99 2.28 30.37
N PRO A 467 67.18 3.35 29.55
CA PRO A 467 68.15 4.46 29.75
C PRO A 467 67.63 5.89 29.81
#